data_AF-A0A6M5YMQ8-F1
#
_entry.id   AF-A0A6M5YMQ8-F1
#
_cell.length_a   1.000
_cell.length_b   1.000
_cell.length_c   1.000
_cell.angle_alpha   90.00
_cell.angle_beta   90.00
_cell.angle_gamma   90.00
#
_symmetry.space_group_name_H-M   'P 1'
#
loop_
_entity.id
_entity.type
_entity.pdbx_description
1 polymer ?
#
loop_
_entity_poly.entity_id
_entity_poly.type
_entity_poly.pdbx_seq_one_letter_code
_entity_poly.pdbx_strand_id
1 'polypeptide(L)'
;MSAKIDQFCDRLRDGLDAVETRLQSVQANVVALPGKAEHVLQTELDAARRKVDGQIVRLEKAKDGVKAWAAAKVAETREAIGDWKAKRETQKLKARSDRAEAYAADALFFAAAAVDEAEAAILEAAVARLDADAAQPVRTA
;
A
#
# COMPACT_ATOMS: atom_id res chain seq x y z
N MET A 1 -10.33 -25.58 -9.41
CA MET A 1 -10.72 -24.17 -9.20
C MET A 1 -10.88 -23.54 -10.58
N SER A 2 -11.67 -22.47 -10.78
CA SER A 2 -11.83 -21.91 -12.14
C SER A 2 -10.60 -21.04 -12.47
N ALA A 3 -10.19 -20.98 -13.74
CA ALA A 3 -9.02 -20.21 -14.16
C ALA A 3 -9.06 -18.73 -13.72
N LYS A 4 -10.25 -18.14 -13.58
CA LYS A 4 -10.42 -16.78 -13.05
C LYS A 4 -10.07 -16.67 -11.57
N ILE A 5 -10.46 -17.66 -10.76
CA ILE A 5 -10.14 -17.67 -9.33
C ILE A 5 -8.64 -17.88 -9.14
N ASP A 6 -8.01 -18.74 -9.95
CA ASP A 6 -6.56 -18.95 -9.89
C ASP A 6 -5.81 -17.64 -10.19
N GLN A 7 -6.15 -16.93 -11.28
CA GLN A 7 -5.58 -15.62 -11.62
C GLN A 7 -5.80 -14.57 -10.53
N PHE A 8 -6.96 -14.58 -9.89
CA PHE A 8 -7.25 -13.69 -8.76
C PHE A 8 -6.34 -14.00 -7.58
N CYS A 9 -6.21 -15.27 -7.21
CA CYS A 9 -5.34 -15.70 -6.12
C CYS A 9 -3.87 -15.39 -6.40
N ASP A 10 -3.40 -15.58 -7.63
CA ASP A 10 -2.04 -15.23 -8.04
C ASP A 10 -1.78 -13.73 -7.83
N ARG A 11 -2.69 -12.87 -8.30
CA ARG A 11 -2.58 -11.41 -8.09
C ARG A 11 -2.56 -11.02 -6.61
N LEU A 12 -3.35 -11.70 -5.77
CA LEU A 12 -3.33 -11.43 -4.32
C LEU A 12 -2.00 -11.86 -3.69
N ARG A 13 -1.42 -12.99 -4.12
CA ARG A 13 -0.10 -13.42 -3.66
C ARG A 13 0.96 -12.39 -4.05
N ASP A 14 0.99 -11.95 -5.31
CA ASP A 14 1.92 -10.90 -5.76
C ASP A 14 1.80 -9.62 -4.91
N GLY A 15 0.56 -9.24 -4.56
CA GLY A 15 0.30 -8.08 -3.71
C GLY A 15 0.79 -8.26 -2.27
N LEU A 16 0.59 -9.45 -1.69
CA LEU A 16 1.09 -9.79 -0.35
C LEU A 16 2.62 -9.83 -0.32
N ASP A 17 3.25 -10.46 -1.31
CA ASP A 17 4.71 -10.55 -1.43
C ASP A 17 5.33 -9.16 -1.59
N ALA A 18 4.65 -8.26 -2.31
CA ALA A 18 5.07 -6.86 -2.43
C ALA A 18 5.02 -6.12 -1.09
N VAL A 19 3.98 -6.34 -0.27
CA VAL A 19 3.88 -5.75 1.08
C VAL A 19 4.97 -6.32 1.98
N GLU A 20 5.15 -7.64 1.98
CA GLU A 20 6.18 -8.31 2.79
C GLU A 20 7.58 -7.80 2.46
N THR A 21 7.93 -7.76 1.17
CA THR A 21 9.24 -7.27 0.70
C THR A 21 9.49 -5.82 1.15
N ARG A 22 8.47 -4.96 1.09
CA ARG A 22 8.58 -3.56 1.55
C ARG A 22 8.76 -3.48 3.07
N LEU A 23 8.02 -4.28 3.85
CA LEU A 23 8.18 -4.32 5.30
C LEU A 23 9.57 -4.80 5.71
N GLN A 24 10.10 -5.81 5.02
CA GLN A 24 11.47 -6.31 5.25
C GLN A 24 12.52 -5.22 4.92
N SER A 25 12.33 -4.44 3.84
CA SER A 25 13.17 -3.29 3.50
C SER A 25 13.17 -2.25 4.63
N VAL A 26 11.98 -1.84 5.09
CA VAL A 26 11.83 -0.88 6.19
C VAL A 26 12.51 -1.39 7.45
N GLN A 27 12.30 -2.65 7.82
CA GLN A 27 12.92 -3.26 8.99
C GLN A 27 14.45 -3.24 8.89
N ALA A 28 15.01 -3.64 7.75
CA ALA A 28 16.45 -3.61 7.51
C ALA A 28 17.01 -2.18 7.62
N ASN A 29 16.30 -1.19 7.06
CA ASN A 29 16.67 0.21 7.14
C ASN A 29 16.69 0.71 8.59
N VAL A 30 15.63 0.45 9.36
CA VAL A 30 15.54 0.81 10.78
C VAL A 30 16.69 0.21 11.60
N VAL A 31 17.01 -1.07 11.40
CA VAL A 31 18.12 -1.75 12.10
C VAL A 31 19.47 -1.12 11.75
N ALA A 32 19.66 -0.73 10.50
CA ALA A 32 20.90 -0.13 10.03
C ALA A 32 21.05 1.36 10.40
N LEU A 33 19.97 2.07 10.74
CA LEU A 33 19.97 3.53 10.99
C LEU A 33 21.13 4.02 11.87
N PRO A 34 21.44 3.42 13.05
CA PRO A 34 22.47 3.95 13.95
C PRO A 34 23.89 3.94 13.35
N GLY A 35 24.14 3.13 12.32
CA GLY A 35 25.43 3.02 11.66
C GLY A 35 25.53 3.75 10.31
N LYS A 36 24.44 4.35 9.83
CA LYS A 36 24.44 5.03 8.52
C LYS A 36 25.00 6.44 8.65
N ALA A 37 25.87 6.80 7.70
CA ALA A 37 26.30 8.18 7.53
C ALA A 37 25.15 9.05 7.00
N GLU A 38 25.14 10.34 7.35
CA GLU A 38 24.09 11.29 6.98
C GLU A 38 23.81 11.32 5.46
N HIS A 39 24.85 11.39 4.64
CA HIS A 39 24.69 11.40 3.17
C HIS A 39 24.04 10.12 2.62
N VAL A 40 24.22 8.97 3.29
CA VAL A 40 23.56 7.71 2.93
C VAL A 40 22.08 7.81 3.25
N LEU A 41 21.74 8.31 4.44
CA LEU A 41 20.34 8.52 4.86
C LEU A 41 19.61 9.50 3.93
N GLN A 42 20.26 10.59 3.52
CA GLN A 42 19.71 11.54 2.55
C GLN A 42 19.45 10.89 1.19
N THR A 43 20.40 10.07 0.70
CA THR A 43 20.25 9.34 -0.57
C THR A 43 19.07 8.36 -0.52
N GLU A 44 18.93 7.63 0.59
CA GLU A 44 17.83 6.68 0.78
C GLU A 44 16.48 7.39 0.95
N LEU A 45 16.44 8.52 1.66
CA LEU A 45 15.25 9.36 1.80
C LEU A 45 14.77 9.85 0.42
N ASP A 46 15.68 10.34 -0.42
CA ASP A 46 15.35 10.77 -1.77
C ASP A 46 14.80 9.62 -2.63
N ALA A 47 15.39 8.42 -2.49
CA ALA A 47 14.90 7.23 -3.17
C ALA A 47 13.49 6.82 -2.69
N ALA A 48 13.25 6.84 -1.37
CA ALA A 48 11.94 6.54 -0.79
C ALA A 48 10.88 7.56 -1.23
N ARG A 49 11.20 8.85 -1.23
CA ARG A 49 10.30 9.93 -1.72
C ARG A 49 9.93 9.74 -3.19
N ARG A 50 10.91 9.44 -4.06
CA ARG A 50 10.63 9.15 -5.48
C ARG A 50 9.71 7.94 -5.66
N LYS A 51 9.83 6.93 -4.79
CA LYS A 51 8.98 5.73 -4.82
C LYS A 51 7.54 6.07 -4.44
N VAL A 52 7.34 6.91 -3.43
CA VAL A 52 6.04 7.47 -3.04
C VAL A 52 5.44 8.29 -4.19
N ASP A 53 6.21 9.25 -4.74
CA ASP A 53 5.76 10.13 -5.82
C ASP A 53 5.34 9.32 -7.06
N GLY A 54 6.11 8.29 -7.41
CA GLY A 54 5.80 7.39 -8.52
C GLY A 54 4.50 6.59 -8.33
N GLN A 55 3.96 6.53 -7.10
CA GLN A 55 2.75 5.79 -6.76
C GLN A 55 1.51 6.68 -6.60
N ILE A 56 1.64 8.01 -6.53
CA ILE A 56 0.54 8.96 -6.30
C ILE A 56 -0.65 8.76 -7.25
N VAL A 57 -0.39 8.68 -8.57
CA VAL A 57 -1.47 8.51 -9.57
C VAL A 57 -2.22 7.20 -9.35
N ARG A 58 -1.50 6.13 -8.99
CA ARG A 58 -2.10 4.81 -8.75
C ARG A 58 -2.83 4.77 -7.40
N LEU A 59 -2.35 5.50 -6.39
CA LEU A 59 -3.01 5.69 -5.10
C LEU A 59 -4.35 6.40 -5.24
N GLU A 60 -4.40 7.51 -5.99
CA GLU A 60 -5.66 8.20 -6.25
C GLU A 60 -6.65 7.31 -7.02
N LYS A 61 -6.17 6.54 -8.00
CA LYS A 61 -7.00 5.54 -8.69
C LYS A 61 -7.52 4.45 -7.74
N ALA A 62 -6.68 3.92 -6.86
CA ALA A 62 -7.08 2.91 -5.88
C ALA A 62 -8.12 3.48 -4.91
N LYS A 63 -7.95 4.72 -4.46
CA LYS A 63 -8.89 5.45 -3.60
C LYS A 63 -10.26 5.65 -4.28
N ASP A 64 -10.28 5.94 -5.58
CA ASP A 64 -11.53 5.98 -6.35
C ASP A 64 -12.17 4.59 -6.49
N GLY A 65 -11.36 3.54 -6.65
CA GLY A 65 -11.81 2.15 -6.61
C GLY A 65 -12.48 1.78 -5.27
N VAL A 66 -11.90 2.22 -4.14
CA VAL A 66 -12.47 2.03 -2.80
C VAL A 66 -13.81 2.75 -2.67
N LYS A 67 -13.94 3.99 -3.15
CA LYS A 67 -15.22 4.72 -3.14
C LYS A 67 -16.27 4.02 -4.01
N ALA A 68 -15.89 3.56 -5.19
CA ALA A 68 -16.78 2.83 -6.10
C ALA A 68 -17.27 1.52 -5.47
N TRP A 69 -16.40 0.80 -4.76
CA TRP A 69 -16.76 -0.38 -3.99
C TRP A 69 -17.75 -0.05 -2.86
N ALA A 70 -17.50 1.00 -2.08
CA ALA A 70 -18.40 1.43 -1.02
C ALA A 70 -19.80 1.78 -1.55
N ALA A 71 -19.87 2.49 -2.68
CA ALA A 71 -21.15 2.80 -3.34
C ALA A 71 -21.86 1.52 -3.84
N ALA A 72 -21.14 0.58 -4.44
CA ALA A 72 -21.71 -0.68 -4.91
C ALA A 72 -22.25 -1.55 -3.76
N LYS A 73 -21.59 -1.55 -2.59
CA LYS A 73 -22.02 -2.30 -1.41
C LYS A 73 -23.39 -1.90 -0.89
N VAL A 74 -23.81 -0.65 -1.08
CA VAL A 74 -25.14 -0.18 -0.68
C VAL A 74 -26.23 -0.93 -1.44
N ALA A 75 -26.03 -1.21 -2.74
CA ALA A 75 -26.98 -1.93 -3.57
C ALA A 75 -26.84 -3.46 -3.49
N GLU A 76 -25.67 -3.98 -3.12
CA GLU A 76 -25.35 -5.41 -3.01
C GLU A 76 -25.74 -6.01 -1.65
N THR A 77 -26.97 -5.77 -1.20
CA THR A 77 -27.49 -6.37 0.04
C THR A 77 -27.60 -7.90 -0.09
N ARG A 78 -27.66 -8.59 1.04
CA ARG A 78 -27.83 -10.06 1.06
C ARG A 78 -29.10 -10.50 0.32
N GLU A 79 -30.17 -9.72 0.44
CA GLU A 79 -31.45 -9.93 -0.25
C GLU A 79 -31.31 -9.75 -1.76
N ALA A 80 -30.73 -8.63 -2.22
CA ALA A 80 -30.48 -8.38 -3.64
C ALA A 80 -29.61 -9.48 -4.28
N ILE A 81 -28.56 -9.93 -3.60
CA ILE A 81 -27.72 -11.04 -4.07
C ILE A 81 -28.51 -12.35 -4.12
N GLY A 82 -29.39 -12.60 -3.14
CA GLY A 82 -30.29 -13.76 -3.12
C GLY A 82 -31.23 -13.77 -4.33
N ASP A 83 -31.85 -12.63 -4.62
CA ASP A 83 -32.70 -12.43 -5.78
C ASP A 83 -31.96 -12.66 -7.09
N TRP A 84 -30.76 -12.10 -7.26
CA TRP A 84 -29.96 -12.30 -8.47
C TRP A 84 -29.59 -13.77 -8.67
N LYS A 85 -29.34 -14.52 -7.60
CA LYS A 85 -29.10 -15.97 -7.68
C LYS A 85 -30.36 -16.72 -8.09
N ALA A 86 -31.51 -16.42 -7.47
CA ALA A 86 -32.78 -17.05 -7.79
C ALA A 86 -33.20 -16.81 -9.26
N LYS A 87 -33.00 -15.58 -9.75
CA LYS A 87 -33.29 -15.15 -11.12
C LYS A 87 -32.18 -15.48 -12.13
N ARG A 88 -31.07 -16.10 -11.68
CA ARG A 88 -29.89 -16.41 -12.50
C ARG A 88 -29.36 -15.19 -13.27
N GLU A 89 -29.31 -14.03 -12.61
CA GLU A 89 -28.77 -12.78 -13.16
C GLU A 89 -27.24 -12.82 -13.22
N THR A 90 -26.70 -13.66 -14.11
CA THR A 90 -25.28 -13.97 -14.22
C THR A 90 -24.41 -12.74 -14.44
N GLN A 91 -24.89 -11.75 -15.19
CA GLN A 91 -24.17 -10.50 -15.44
C GLN A 91 -23.97 -9.69 -14.15
N LYS A 92 -25.00 -9.58 -13.29
CA LYS A 92 -24.88 -8.85 -12.01
C LYS A 92 -23.96 -9.59 -11.03
N LEU A 93 -24.07 -10.91 -10.98
CA LEU A 93 -23.20 -11.75 -10.14
C LEU A 93 -21.73 -11.68 -10.58
N LYS A 94 -21.47 -11.67 -11.90
CA LYS A 94 -20.12 -11.50 -12.45
C LYS A 94 -19.56 -10.11 -12.14
N ALA A 95 -20.34 -9.05 -12.39
CA ALA A 95 -19.92 -7.68 -12.11
C ALA A 95 -19.62 -7.46 -10.61
N ARG A 96 -20.39 -8.10 -9.73
CA ARG A 96 -20.10 -8.14 -8.29
C ARG A 96 -18.76 -8.82 -7.98
N SER A 97 -18.49 -9.96 -8.61
CA SER A 97 -17.20 -10.67 -8.44
C SER A 97 -16.04 -9.78 -8.88
N ASP A 98 -16.11 -9.25 -10.11
CA ASP A 98 -15.05 -8.43 -10.69
C ASP A 98 -14.77 -7.19 -9.82
N ARG A 99 -15.81 -6.55 -9.25
CA ARG A 99 -15.65 -5.42 -8.29
C ARG A 99 -14.99 -5.85 -6.97
N ALA A 100 -15.38 -6.99 -6.41
CA ALA A 100 -14.81 -7.49 -5.17
C ALA A 100 -13.32 -7.84 -5.34
N GLU A 101 -12.98 -8.45 -6.48
CA GLU A 101 -11.62 -8.80 -6.85
C GLU A 101 -10.75 -7.55 -7.06
N ALA A 102 -11.27 -6.53 -7.75
CA ALA A 102 -10.59 -5.25 -7.92
C ALA A 102 -10.33 -4.55 -6.58
N TYR A 103 -11.34 -4.48 -5.71
CA TYR A 103 -11.19 -3.89 -4.38
C TYR A 103 -10.10 -4.57 -3.55
N ALA A 104 -10.04 -5.91 -3.55
CA ALA A 104 -9.01 -6.64 -2.81
C ALA A 104 -7.59 -6.33 -3.33
N ALA A 105 -7.42 -6.23 -4.66
CA ALA A 105 -6.14 -5.86 -5.25
C ALA A 105 -5.75 -4.40 -4.95
N ASP A 106 -6.70 -3.47 -5.02
CA ASP A 106 -6.49 -2.05 -4.69
C ASP A 106 -6.12 -1.86 -3.21
N ALA A 107 -6.73 -2.65 -2.30
CA ALA A 107 -6.42 -2.62 -0.87
C ALA A 107 -4.97 -3.07 -0.57
N LEU A 108 -4.50 -4.14 -1.23
CA LEU A 108 -3.10 -4.59 -1.10
C LEU A 108 -2.12 -3.56 -1.67
N PHE A 109 -2.45 -2.96 -2.82
CA PHE A 109 -1.63 -1.89 -3.38
C PHE A 109 -1.54 -0.69 -2.43
N PHE A 110 -2.67 -0.28 -1.84
CA PHE A 110 -2.70 0.80 -0.86
C PHE A 110 -1.84 0.47 0.36
N ALA A 111 -1.94 -0.75 0.90
CA ALA A 111 -1.11 -1.19 2.01
C ALA A 111 0.38 -1.13 1.68
N ALA A 112 0.77 -1.60 0.50
CA ALA A 112 2.15 -1.53 0.03
C ALA A 112 2.65 -0.08 -0.05
N ALA A 113 1.84 0.82 -0.62
CA ALA A 113 2.19 2.23 -0.75
C ALA A 113 2.30 2.95 0.60
N ALA A 114 1.45 2.59 1.57
CA ALA A 114 1.54 3.10 2.94
C ALA A 114 2.84 2.67 3.64
N VAL A 115 3.37 1.48 3.35
CA VAL A 115 4.69 1.05 3.87
C VAL A 115 5.82 1.90 3.26
N ASP A 116 5.76 2.23 1.97
CA ASP A 116 6.75 3.11 1.34
C ASP A 116 6.72 4.52 1.93
N GLU A 117 5.53 5.07 2.19
CA GLU A 117 5.35 6.35 2.87
C GLU A 117 5.96 6.31 4.29
N ALA A 118 5.71 5.22 5.03
CA ALA A 118 6.28 5.03 6.35
C ALA A 118 7.81 4.98 6.32
N GLU A 119 8.40 4.33 5.30
CA GLU A 119 9.86 4.31 5.09
C GLU A 119 10.43 5.73 4.94
N ALA A 120 9.82 6.53 4.05
CA ALA A 120 10.23 7.91 3.83
C ALA A 120 10.14 8.74 5.11
N ALA A 121 9.02 8.63 5.84
CA ALA A 121 8.82 9.36 7.10
C ALA A 121 9.83 8.96 8.19
N ILE A 122 10.19 7.68 8.29
CA ILE A 122 11.21 7.20 9.23
C ILE A 122 12.59 7.77 8.90
N LEU A 123 12.98 7.73 7.62
CA LEU A 123 14.26 8.26 7.16
C LEU A 123 14.35 9.78 7.36
N GLU A 124 13.26 10.50 7.08
CA GLU A 124 13.16 11.94 7.33
C GLU A 124 13.31 12.27 8.81
N ALA A 125 12.66 11.52 9.69
CA ALA A 125 12.81 11.69 11.14
C ALA A 125 14.27 11.43 11.61
N ALA A 126 14.96 10.47 11.00
CA ALA A 126 16.36 10.19 11.31
C ALA A 126 17.30 11.34 10.86
N VAL A 127 17.11 11.86 9.64
CA VAL A 127 17.86 13.03 9.14
C VAL A 127 17.60 14.24 10.04
N ALA A 128 16.34 14.53 10.37
CA ALA A 128 15.98 15.66 11.23
C ALA A 128 16.61 15.54 12.64
N ARG A 129 16.81 14.33 13.15
CA ARG A 129 17.53 14.11 14.41
C ARG A 129 19.01 14.46 14.29
N LEU A 130 19.67 14.05 13.20
CA LEU A 130 21.07 14.37 12.95
C LEU A 130 21.28 15.88 12.81
N ASP A 131 20.39 16.57 12.08
CA ASP A 131 20.42 18.02 11.96
C ASP A 131 20.31 18.70 13.33
N ALA A 132 19.40 18.22 14.18
CA ALA A 132 19.23 18.74 15.53
C ALA A 132 20.46 18.49 16.41
N ASP A 133 21.09 17.32 16.32
CA ASP A 133 22.30 16.99 17.08
C ASP A 133 23.51 17.81 16.61
N ALA A 134 23.64 18.07 15.30
CA ALA A 134 24.69 18.92 14.73
C ALA A 134 24.55 20.40 15.16
N ALA A 135 23.33 20.87 15.40
CA ALA A 135 23.05 22.23 15.86
C ALA A 135 23.23 22.42 17.39
N GLN A 136 23.48 21.36 18.16
CA GLN A 136 23.69 21.48 19.60
C GLN A 136 25.04 22.17 19.88
N PRO A 137 25.09 23.18 20.78
CA PRO A 137 26.34 23.82 21.14
C PRO A 137 27.27 22.80 21.81
N VAL A 138 28.53 22.75 21.36
CA VAL A 138 29.58 22.00 22.05
C VAL A 138 29.71 22.55 23.46
N ARG A 139 29.30 21.78 24.48
CA ARG A 139 29.60 22.12 25.88
C ARG A 139 31.11 21.95 26.08
N THR A 140 31.87 23.02 25.86
CA THR A 140 33.22 23.16 26.39
C THR A 140 33.11 23.22 27.91
N ALA A 141 33.57 22.16 28.57
CA ALA A 141 33.81 22.12 30.01
C ALA A 141 35.11 22.86 30.36
#